data_AF-A0A7C7ZV22-F1
#
_entry.id   AF-A0A7C7ZV22-F1
#
_cell.length_a   1.000
_cell.length_b   1.000
_cell.length_c   1.000
_cell.angle_alpha   90.00
_cell.angle_beta   90.00
_cell.angle_gamma   90.00
#
_symmetry.space_group_name_H-M   'P 1'
#
loop_
_entity.id
_entity.type
_entity.pdbx_description
1 polymer ?
#
loop_
_entity_poly.entity_id
_entity_poly.type
_entity_poly.pdbx_seq_one_letter_code
_entity_poly.pdbx_strand_id
1 'polypeptide(L)'
;AAPDFLKSAFSEGEDQHDFTSHCIKNLEKLQIDAVIPIGGDDTLSFAERLHKEGFPVIAIPKTMDNDVFGTDYCIGFSTAITRGVGFIHALRTCAGSHERIAVIELFGRYCGETSLISAYLAGVDRAIISEVPFDPEKLAKLIMKDKKANPKNYVMITISEGAKMTGSDMLMTGESDAYGHRRLGGIGEETGEILKKLTGEDVLNQRLSYLMRSGAPDSLDLMVAVNYANMAIDLFLKDTFGRLVALNRGTYTDIPLSIITTGQKRVDVRELYDVGEYRPKVMHVSGKPMFLY
;
A
#
# COMPACT_ATOMS: atom_id res chain seq x y z
N ALA A 1 -23.56 2.80 -0.72
CA ALA A 1 -24.98 3.19 -0.58
C ALA A 1 -25.60 3.31 -1.97
N ALA A 2 -26.69 2.59 -2.24
CA ALA A 2 -27.37 2.66 -3.53
C ALA A 2 -28.20 3.96 -3.66
N PRO A 3 -28.27 4.57 -4.86
CA PRO A 3 -29.19 5.68 -5.15
C PRO A 3 -30.65 5.31 -4.85
N ASP A 4 -31.48 6.29 -4.48
CA ASP A 4 -32.87 6.04 -4.06
C ASP A 4 -33.69 5.23 -5.07
N PHE A 5 -33.48 5.46 -6.36
CA PHE A 5 -34.18 4.76 -7.43
C PHE A 5 -33.74 3.30 -7.64
N LEU A 6 -32.64 2.86 -7.01
CA LEU A 6 -32.16 1.47 -7.03
C LEU A 6 -32.37 0.74 -5.70
N LYS A 7 -32.81 1.45 -4.65
CA LYS A 7 -33.05 0.84 -3.33
C LYS A 7 -34.14 -0.22 -3.34
N SER A 8 -35.10 -0.13 -4.26
CA SER A 8 -36.16 -1.12 -4.43
C SER A 8 -35.67 -2.47 -4.98
N ALA A 9 -34.43 -2.56 -5.47
CA ALA A 9 -33.85 -3.80 -5.96
C ALA A 9 -33.30 -4.70 -4.84
N PHE A 10 -33.15 -4.17 -3.63
CA PHE A 10 -32.69 -4.95 -2.48
C PHE A 10 -33.84 -5.77 -1.90
N SER A 11 -33.60 -7.06 -1.66
CA SER A 11 -34.52 -7.93 -0.93
C SER A 11 -34.45 -7.67 0.58
N GLU A 12 -35.48 -8.02 1.35
CA GLU A 12 -35.42 -7.92 2.82
C GLU A 12 -34.25 -8.76 3.38
N GLY A 13 -33.32 -8.09 4.07
CA GLY A 13 -32.11 -8.71 4.65
C GLY A 13 -30.92 -8.83 3.70
N GLU A 14 -30.99 -8.30 2.48
CA GLU A 14 -29.87 -8.26 1.54
C GLU A 14 -29.02 -7.01 1.74
N ASP A 15 -27.74 -7.18 2.08
CA ASP A 15 -26.80 -6.07 2.31
C ASP A 15 -26.02 -5.65 1.05
N GLN A 16 -25.96 -6.51 0.04
CA GLN A 16 -25.19 -6.30 -1.19
C GLN A 16 -25.98 -6.74 -2.42
N HIS A 17 -25.97 -5.91 -3.48
CA HIS A 17 -26.64 -6.20 -4.73
C HIS A 17 -25.78 -5.79 -5.93
N ASP A 18 -25.70 -6.63 -6.97
CA ASP A 18 -24.89 -6.38 -8.17
C ASP A 18 -25.65 -5.49 -9.17
N PHE A 19 -25.20 -4.25 -9.33
CA PHE A 19 -25.76 -3.29 -10.30
C PHE A 19 -25.00 -3.23 -11.63
N THR A 20 -24.13 -4.20 -11.94
CA THR A 20 -23.30 -4.19 -13.16
C THR A 20 -24.17 -4.03 -14.42
N SER A 21 -25.28 -4.76 -14.54
CA SER A 21 -26.18 -4.62 -15.70
C SER A 21 -26.81 -3.22 -15.82
N HIS A 22 -27.06 -2.54 -14.70
CA HIS A 22 -27.54 -1.15 -14.71
C HIS A 22 -26.43 -0.18 -15.16
N CYS A 23 -25.20 -0.38 -14.68
CA CYS A 23 -24.04 0.37 -15.13
C CYS A 23 -23.82 0.23 -16.64
N ILE A 24 -23.88 -0.97 -17.19
CA ILE A 24 -23.73 -1.22 -18.64
C ILE A 24 -24.80 -0.47 -19.44
N LYS A 25 -26.07 -0.54 -19.04
CA LYS A 25 -27.16 0.23 -19.69
C LYS A 25 -26.91 1.73 -19.71
N ASN A 26 -26.31 2.27 -18.65
CA ASN A 26 -25.95 3.68 -18.59
C ASN A 26 -24.79 4.00 -19.54
N LEU A 27 -23.77 3.14 -19.63
CA LEU A 27 -22.66 3.29 -20.57
C LEU A 27 -23.16 3.26 -22.02
N GLU A 28 -24.04 2.31 -22.36
CA GLU A 28 -24.69 2.21 -23.68
C GLU A 28 -25.51 3.47 -24.00
N LYS A 29 -26.33 3.93 -23.05
CA LYS A 29 -27.14 5.15 -23.22
C LYS A 29 -26.28 6.40 -23.43
N LEU A 30 -25.12 6.47 -22.78
CA LEU A 30 -24.15 7.55 -22.93
C LEU A 30 -23.27 7.41 -24.17
N GLN A 31 -23.41 6.31 -24.93
CA GLN A 31 -22.59 6.00 -26.11
C GLN A 31 -21.09 5.99 -25.77
N ILE A 32 -20.73 5.40 -24.62
CA ILE A 32 -19.34 5.23 -24.22
C ILE A 32 -18.78 3.96 -24.89
N ASP A 33 -17.70 4.13 -25.65
CA ASP A 33 -17.07 3.03 -26.39
C ASP A 33 -16.19 2.13 -25.50
N ALA A 34 -15.52 2.70 -24.50
CA ALA A 34 -14.69 1.96 -23.54
C ALA A 34 -14.54 2.72 -22.22
N VAL A 35 -14.22 1.99 -21.15
CA VAL A 35 -13.91 2.55 -19.83
C VAL A 35 -12.46 2.26 -19.47
N ILE A 36 -11.76 3.30 -19.00
CA ILE A 36 -10.38 3.19 -18.49
C ILE A 36 -10.37 3.44 -16.98
N PRO A 37 -10.58 2.40 -16.15
CA PRO A 37 -10.60 2.54 -14.70
C PRO A 37 -9.17 2.68 -14.16
N ILE A 38 -9.00 3.62 -13.23
CA ILE A 38 -7.73 3.94 -12.59
C ILE A 38 -7.86 3.73 -11.08
N GLY A 39 -7.28 2.66 -10.54
CA GLY A 39 -7.46 2.33 -9.13
C GLY A 39 -6.62 1.15 -8.64
N GLY A 40 -6.83 0.80 -7.37
CA GLY A 40 -6.25 -0.41 -6.77
C GLY A 40 -7.19 -1.60 -6.92
N ASP A 41 -6.90 -2.68 -6.19
CA ASP A 41 -7.57 -3.98 -6.33
C ASP A 41 -9.10 -3.90 -6.39
N ASP A 42 -9.76 -3.14 -5.50
CA ASP A 42 -11.23 -3.02 -5.53
C ASP A 42 -11.74 -2.48 -6.86
N THR A 43 -11.19 -1.35 -7.31
CA THR A 43 -11.60 -0.70 -8.57
C THR A 43 -11.32 -1.59 -9.77
N LEU A 44 -10.16 -2.26 -9.76
CA LEU A 44 -9.73 -3.16 -10.83
C LEU A 44 -10.56 -4.45 -10.85
N SER A 45 -11.06 -4.92 -9.70
CA SER A 45 -11.98 -6.07 -9.63
C SER A 45 -13.34 -5.76 -10.27
N PHE A 46 -13.89 -4.56 -10.05
CA PHE A 46 -15.10 -4.10 -10.75
C PHE A 46 -14.86 -3.90 -12.25
N ALA A 47 -13.66 -3.44 -12.63
CA ALA A 47 -13.26 -3.34 -14.03
C ALA A 47 -13.24 -4.70 -14.72
N GLU A 48 -12.68 -5.72 -14.06
CA GLU A 48 -12.66 -7.08 -14.57
C GLU A 48 -14.08 -7.65 -14.69
N ARG A 49 -14.94 -7.41 -13.69
CA ARG A 49 -16.35 -7.80 -13.71
C ARG A 49 -17.08 -7.18 -14.91
N LEU A 50 -16.90 -5.88 -15.14
CA LEU A 50 -17.49 -5.16 -16.26
C LEU A 50 -17.00 -5.72 -17.61
N HIS A 51 -15.72 -6.06 -17.70
CA HIS A 51 -15.16 -6.69 -18.89
C HIS A 51 -15.72 -8.10 -19.16
N LYS A 52 -15.91 -8.90 -18.10
CA LYS A 52 -16.53 -10.24 -18.19
C LYS A 52 -17.96 -10.20 -18.71
N GLU A 53 -18.67 -9.10 -18.47
CA GLU A 53 -20.02 -8.85 -19.02
C GLU A 53 -19.99 -8.31 -20.47
N GLY A 54 -18.81 -8.25 -21.11
CA GLY A 54 -18.65 -7.93 -22.52
C GLY A 54 -18.38 -6.46 -22.82
N PHE A 55 -18.26 -5.60 -21.80
CA PHE A 55 -17.97 -4.19 -22.02
C PHE A 55 -16.45 -3.95 -22.26
N PRO A 56 -16.05 -3.07 -23.19
CA PRO A 56 -14.64 -2.79 -23.45
C PRO A 56 -13.96 -2.03 -22.29
N VAL A 57 -12.88 -2.62 -21.75
CA VAL A 57 -12.16 -2.10 -20.58
C VAL A 57 -10.65 -2.20 -20.77
N ILE A 58 -9.92 -1.14 -20.41
CA ILE A 58 -8.45 -1.13 -20.29
C ILE A 58 -8.09 -0.48 -18.96
N ALA A 59 -7.44 -1.20 -18.05
CA ALA A 59 -7.26 -0.72 -16.69
C ALA A 59 -5.86 -0.16 -16.42
N ILE A 60 -5.76 0.76 -15.46
CA ILE A 60 -4.51 1.38 -15.01
C ILE A 60 -4.34 1.18 -13.48
N PRO A 61 -3.23 0.59 -13.02
CA PRO A 61 -3.00 0.34 -11.62
C PRO A 61 -2.59 1.63 -10.89
N LYS A 62 -3.37 2.01 -9.88
CA LYS A 62 -3.16 3.18 -9.03
C LYS A 62 -3.44 2.85 -7.56
N THR A 63 -2.38 2.68 -6.81
CA THR A 63 -2.39 2.44 -5.36
C THR A 63 -1.05 2.88 -4.79
N MET A 64 -1.07 3.50 -3.60
CA MET A 64 0.16 3.91 -2.93
C MET A 64 0.84 2.76 -2.18
N ASP A 65 0.14 1.64 -2.02
CA ASP A 65 0.62 0.44 -1.32
C ASP A 65 1.40 -0.50 -2.26
N ASN A 66 1.38 -0.19 -3.57
CA ASN A 66 1.98 -0.99 -4.65
C ASN A 66 1.54 -2.46 -4.65
N ASP A 67 0.28 -2.71 -4.33
CA ASP A 67 -0.26 -4.03 -4.02
C ASP A 67 -1.05 -4.69 -5.17
N VAL A 68 -1.08 -4.06 -6.36
CA VAL A 68 -1.72 -4.67 -7.53
C VAL A 68 -0.88 -5.82 -8.07
N PHE A 69 -1.46 -7.02 -8.11
CA PHE A 69 -0.80 -8.21 -8.61
C PHE A 69 -0.54 -8.17 -10.13
N GLY A 70 0.67 -8.56 -10.54
CA GLY A 70 1.09 -8.62 -11.94
C GLY A 70 1.88 -7.42 -12.45
N THR A 71 2.02 -6.35 -11.66
CA THR A 71 2.86 -5.18 -11.97
C THR A 71 3.88 -4.93 -10.86
N ASP A 72 5.08 -4.52 -11.25
CA ASP A 72 6.13 -4.06 -10.33
C ASP A 72 5.78 -2.68 -9.76
N TYR A 73 4.91 -1.91 -10.45
CA TYR A 73 4.67 -0.50 -10.15
C TYR A 73 3.21 -0.05 -10.32
N CYS A 74 2.73 0.68 -9.32
CA CYS A 74 1.43 1.35 -9.30
C CYS A 74 1.60 2.87 -9.18
N ILE A 75 0.74 3.63 -9.88
CA ILE A 75 0.74 5.09 -9.79
C ILE A 75 0.43 5.52 -8.35
N GLY A 76 1.26 6.43 -7.82
CA GLY A 76 1.20 6.98 -6.47
C GLY A 76 2.23 6.39 -5.51
N PHE A 77 2.88 5.27 -5.88
CA PHE A 77 3.82 4.59 -5.01
C PHE A 77 5.10 5.40 -4.78
N SER A 78 5.79 5.84 -5.84
CA SER A 78 7.05 6.60 -5.66
C SER A 78 6.81 7.89 -4.89
N THR A 79 5.72 8.60 -5.17
CA THR A 79 5.38 9.84 -4.45
C THR A 79 5.18 9.57 -2.96
N ALA A 80 4.45 8.51 -2.61
CA ALA A 80 4.23 8.12 -1.22
C ALA A 80 5.56 7.80 -0.51
N ILE A 81 6.45 7.06 -1.17
CA ILE A 81 7.79 6.73 -0.66
C ILE A 81 8.65 7.99 -0.51
N THR A 82 8.79 8.79 -1.57
CA THR A 82 9.58 10.03 -1.59
C THR A 82 9.17 10.95 -0.44
N ARG A 83 7.86 11.13 -0.23
CA ARG A 83 7.34 11.94 0.87
C ARG A 83 7.58 11.29 2.23
N GLY A 84 7.32 9.99 2.36
CA GLY A 84 7.56 9.23 3.58
C GLY A 84 9.01 9.36 4.05
N VAL A 85 9.96 9.18 3.14
CA VAL A 85 11.40 9.35 3.38
C VAL A 85 11.71 10.78 3.84
N GLY A 86 11.17 11.80 3.16
CA GLY A 86 11.33 13.20 3.56
C GLY A 86 10.83 13.49 4.98
N PHE A 87 9.64 12.99 5.35
CA PHE A 87 9.09 13.15 6.69
C PHE A 87 9.90 12.40 7.74
N ILE A 88 10.33 11.17 7.48
CA ILE A 88 11.19 10.39 8.38
C ILE A 88 12.50 11.13 8.63
N HIS A 89 13.14 11.68 7.58
CA HIS A 89 14.34 12.49 7.75
C HIS A 89 14.10 13.75 8.58
N ALA A 90 12.97 14.44 8.40
CA ALA A 90 12.63 15.61 9.21
C ALA A 90 12.47 15.23 10.70
N LEU A 91 11.85 14.08 10.99
CA LEU A 91 11.65 13.57 12.35
C LEU A 91 12.95 13.17 13.05
N ARG A 92 14.04 12.85 12.32
CA ARG A 92 15.34 12.50 12.92
C ARG A 92 15.86 13.58 13.86
N THR A 93 15.68 14.86 13.49
CA THR A 93 16.09 15.98 14.33
C THR A 93 15.31 15.98 15.65
N CYS A 94 14.00 15.74 15.59
CA CYS A 94 13.17 15.65 16.80
C CYS A 94 13.52 14.44 17.66
N ALA A 95 13.79 13.28 17.04
CA ALA A 95 14.20 12.06 17.75
C ALA A 95 15.56 12.23 18.45
N GLY A 96 16.53 12.86 17.77
CA GLY A 96 17.88 13.07 18.29
C GLY A 96 17.99 14.16 19.36
N SER A 97 17.13 15.18 19.36
CA SER A 97 17.17 16.26 20.36
C SER A 97 16.70 15.84 21.76
N HIS A 98 16.00 14.71 21.86
CA HIS A 98 15.41 14.24 23.12
C HIS A 98 15.72 12.76 23.41
N GLU A 99 16.70 12.17 22.71
CA GLU A 99 17.15 10.78 22.90
C GLU A 99 16.00 9.75 22.95
N ARG A 100 15.09 9.81 21.96
CA ARG A 100 13.82 9.04 21.97
C ARG A 100 13.85 7.79 21.09
N ILE A 101 12.87 6.92 21.32
CA ILE A 101 12.39 5.96 20.32
C ILE A 101 11.39 6.69 19.42
N ALA A 102 11.53 6.63 18.10
CA ALA A 102 10.53 7.15 17.17
C ALA A 102 9.82 6.01 16.45
N VAL A 103 8.49 5.98 16.53
CA VAL A 103 7.63 5.01 15.83
C VAL A 103 6.85 5.75 14.75
N ILE A 104 7.13 5.42 13.49
CA ILE A 104 6.54 6.08 12.33
C ILE A 104 5.56 5.12 11.66
N GLU A 105 4.26 5.39 11.82
CA GLU A 105 3.18 4.60 11.22
C GLU A 105 2.93 5.05 9.76
N LEU A 106 3.00 4.09 8.85
CA LEU A 106 2.86 4.23 7.39
C LEU A 106 1.66 3.39 6.89
N PHE A 107 1.17 3.71 5.70
CA PHE A 107 0.18 2.88 5.01
C PHE A 107 0.76 1.49 4.64
N GLY A 108 -0.12 0.59 4.17
CA GLY A 108 0.25 -0.76 3.78
C GLY A 108 -0.61 -1.84 4.44
N ARG A 109 -1.93 -1.73 4.34
CA ARG A 109 -2.89 -2.60 5.02
C ARG A 109 -2.63 -4.10 4.82
N TYR A 110 -2.46 -4.54 3.57
CA TYR A 110 -2.23 -5.94 3.23
C TYR A 110 -0.83 -6.22 2.66
N CYS A 111 -0.12 -5.16 2.25
CA CYS A 111 1.22 -5.20 1.70
C CYS A 111 2.12 -4.22 2.49
N GLY A 112 3.24 -4.71 3.02
CA GLY A 112 4.18 -3.93 3.81
C GLY A 112 5.23 -3.18 3.01
N GLU A 113 5.14 -3.15 1.67
CA GLU A 113 6.13 -2.52 0.79
C GLU A 113 6.38 -1.05 1.14
N THR A 114 5.33 -0.28 1.41
CA THR A 114 5.46 1.13 1.79
C THR A 114 6.36 1.28 3.01
N SER A 115 6.21 0.42 4.02
CA SER A 115 7.05 0.45 5.22
C SER A 115 8.47 -0.06 4.95
N LEU A 116 8.60 -1.16 4.20
CA LEU A 116 9.89 -1.75 3.85
C LEU A 116 10.78 -0.78 3.07
N ILE A 117 10.25 -0.20 1.99
CA ILE A 117 10.99 0.68 1.10
C ILE A 117 11.25 2.03 1.76
N SER A 118 10.29 2.59 2.50
CA SER A 118 10.51 3.82 3.26
C SER A 118 11.62 3.63 4.30
N ALA A 119 11.64 2.49 5.01
CA ALA A 119 12.70 2.19 5.96
C ALA A 119 14.07 2.03 5.29
N TYR A 120 14.11 1.31 4.17
CA TYR A 120 15.33 1.09 3.39
C TYR A 120 15.93 2.41 2.92
N LEU A 121 15.13 3.25 2.27
CA LEU A 121 15.59 4.50 1.67
C LEU A 121 15.86 5.59 2.71
N ALA A 122 15.07 5.64 3.79
CA ALA A 122 15.31 6.61 4.86
C ALA A 122 16.42 6.16 5.84
N GLY A 123 16.90 4.93 5.76
CA GLY A 123 17.93 4.36 6.64
C GLY A 123 17.46 4.19 8.09
N VAL A 124 16.23 3.69 8.27
CA VAL A 124 15.61 3.49 9.59
C VAL A 124 16.13 2.20 10.23
N ASP A 125 16.24 2.17 11.57
CA ASP A 125 16.89 1.07 12.29
C ASP A 125 16.10 -0.24 12.20
N ARG A 126 14.76 -0.16 12.30
CA ARG A 126 13.85 -1.30 12.14
C ARG A 126 12.65 -0.96 11.24
N ALA A 127 12.14 -1.97 10.55
CA ALA A 127 10.96 -1.89 9.71
C ALA A 127 10.00 -2.99 10.11
N ILE A 128 8.75 -2.66 10.45
CA ILE A 128 7.71 -3.63 10.75
C ILE A 128 6.71 -3.64 9.61
N ILE A 129 6.54 -4.79 8.98
CA ILE A 129 5.73 -4.99 7.78
C ILE A 129 4.47 -5.81 8.08
N SER A 130 3.45 -5.70 7.24
CA SER A 130 2.14 -6.35 7.43
C SER A 130 2.19 -7.87 7.27
N GLU A 131 3.17 -8.38 6.52
CA GLU A 131 3.35 -9.80 6.23
C GLU A 131 3.92 -10.59 7.41
N VAL A 132 4.64 -9.94 8.32
CA VAL A 132 5.40 -10.59 9.38
C VAL A 132 4.95 -10.09 10.74
N PRO A 133 4.21 -10.92 11.51
CA PRO A 133 3.92 -10.58 12.89
C PRO A 133 5.19 -10.37 13.70
N PHE A 134 5.19 -9.41 14.62
CA PHE A 134 6.36 -9.07 15.41
C PHE A 134 6.11 -9.26 16.91
N ASP A 135 7.15 -9.74 17.59
CA ASP A 135 7.21 -9.79 19.06
C ASP A 135 7.67 -8.43 19.63
N PRO A 136 6.85 -7.74 20.44
CA PRO A 136 7.20 -6.47 21.06
C PRO A 136 8.41 -6.55 22.02
N GLU A 137 8.61 -7.67 22.73
CA GLU A 137 9.76 -7.84 23.62
C GLU A 137 11.06 -7.97 22.83
N LYS A 138 11.02 -8.75 21.74
CA LYS A 138 12.14 -8.86 20.82
C LYS A 138 12.46 -7.50 20.18
N LEU A 139 11.43 -6.78 19.72
CA LEU A 139 11.59 -5.45 19.17
C LEU A 139 12.25 -4.50 20.19
N ALA A 140 11.77 -4.48 21.43
CA ALA A 140 12.34 -3.68 22.52
C ALA A 140 13.84 -3.97 22.72
N LYS A 141 14.24 -5.25 22.74
CA LYS A 141 15.66 -5.64 22.88
C LYS A 141 16.51 -5.13 21.71
N LEU A 142 16.01 -5.26 20.49
CA LEU A 142 16.70 -4.83 19.27
C LEU A 142 16.87 -3.30 19.23
N ILE A 143 15.80 -2.54 19.44
CA ILE A 143 15.85 -1.07 19.36
C ILE A 143 16.71 -0.46 20.47
N MET A 144 16.76 -1.07 21.66
CA MET A 144 17.63 -0.59 22.74
C MET A 144 19.11 -0.81 22.43
N LYS A 145 19.43 -1.90 21.73
CA LYS A 145 20.78 -2.14 21.21
C LYS A 145 21.16 -1.08 20.16
N ASP A 146 20.26 -0.77 19.23
CA ASP A 146 20.51 0.22 18.18
C ASP A 146 20.63 1.64 18.75
N LYS A 147 19.72 2.00 19.67
CA LYS A 147 19.75 3.28 20.39
C LYS A 147 21.10 3.51 21.05
N LYS A 148 21.61 2.50 21.78
CA LYS A 148 22.91 2.56 22.46
C LYS A 148 24.10 2.63 21.50
N ALA A 149 23.97 2.03 20.31
CA ALA A 149 25.00 2.08 19.27
C ALA A 149 25.02 3.41 18.51
N ASN A 150 23.92 4.15 18.54
CA ASN A 150 23.81 5.46 17.91
C ASN A 150 24.47 6.55 18.79
N PRO A 151 25.47 7.30 18.30
CA PRO A 151 26.11 8.38 19.07
C PRO A 151 25.17 9.48 19.57
N LYS A 152 23.99 9.64 18.95
CA LYS A 152 22.95 10.59 19.35
C LYS A 152 21.84 9.95 20.20
N ASN A 153 22.04 8.71 20.65
CA ASN A 153 21.18 7.96 21.55
C ASN A 153 19.68 7.97 21.15
N TYR A 154 19.36 7.81 19.87
CA TYR A 154 17.99 7.68 19.38
C TYR A 154 17.87 6.45 18.48
N VAL A 155 16.64 5.98 18.29
CA VAL A 155 16.31 4.89 17.36
C VAL A 155 15.01 5.21 16.66
N MET A 156 14.89 4.87 15.39
CA MET A 156 13.68 5.04 14.61
C MET A 156 13.20 3.71 14.08
N ILE A 157 11.89 3.52 14.07
CA ILE A 157 11.25 2.36 13.46
C ILE A 157 10.11 2.81 12.56
N THR A 158 9.94 2.14 11.42
CA THR A 158 8.71 2.25 10.64
C THR A 158 7.80 1.09 10.97
N ILE A 159 6.50 1.33 10.93
CA ILE A 159 5.48 0.29 11.12
C ILE A 159 4.36 0.50 10.13
N SER A 160 4.02 -0.55 9.39
CA SER A 160 2.83 -0.53 8.55
C SER A 160 1.55 -0.58 9.38
N GLU A 161 0.51 0.14 8.99
CA GLU A 161 -0.82 0.11 9.65
C GLU A 161 -1.43 -1.30 9.71
N GLY A 162 -1.00 -2.21 8.82
CA GLY A 162 -1.42 -3.62 8.79
C GLY A 162 -0.57 -4.55 9.66
N ALA A 163 0.43 -4.03 10.37
CA ALA A 163 1.30 -4.81 11.25
C ALA A 163 0.52 -5.50 12.38
N LYS A 164 1.03 -6.65 12.83
CA LYS A 164 0.40 -7.48 13.87
C LYS A 164 1.42 -7.87 14.92
N MET A 165 1.05 -7.77 16.19
CA MET A 165 1.89 -8.30 17.27
C MET A 165 1.66 -9.80 17.44
N THR A 166 2.69 -10.54 17.85
CA THR A 166 2.53 -11.93 18.25
C THR A 166 1.77 -12.01 19.57
N GLY A 167 0.67 -12.78 19.62
CA GLY A 167 -0.09 -13.01 20.85
C GLY A 167 -1.19 -11.99 21.14
N SER A 168 -1.40 -10.99 20.28
CA SER A 168 -2.63 -10.20 20.28
C SER A 168 -3.62 -10.79 19.27
N ASP A 169 -4.83 -11.12 19.73
CA ASP A 169 -5.97 -11.17 18.82
C ASP A 169 -6.16 -9.75 18.26
N MET A 170 -6.42 -9.63 16.96
CA MET A 170 -6.56 -8.32 16.29
C MET A 170 -7.40 -7.38 17.17
N LEU A 171 -6.76 -6.33 17.71
CA LEU A 171 -7.48 -5.20 18.29
C LEU A 171 -8.11 -4.44 17.12
N MET A 172 -9.24 -4.98 16.66
CA MET A 172 -10.08 -4.44 15.60
C MET A 172 -10.83 -3.24 16.16
N THR A 173 -10.17 -2.10 16.31
CA THR A 173 -10.84 -0.87 16.71
C THR A 173 -11.28 -0.09 15.47
N GLY A 174 -12.54 -0.23 15.07
CA GLY A 174 -13.14 0.65 14.06
C GLY A 174 -14.38 0.10 13.38
N GLU A 175 -15.32 1.00 13.09
CA GLU A 175 -16.46 0.71 12.21
C GLU A 175 -15.97 0.34 10.79
N SER A 176 -16.71 -0.54 10.13
CA SER A 176 -16.48 -0.88 8.71
C SER A 176 -16.85 0.33 7.86
N ASP A 177 -16.01 0.69 6.89
CA ASP A 177 -16.40 1.70 5.90
C ASP A 177 -17.47 1.17 4.93
N ALA A 178 -17.96 2.04 4.04
CA ALA A 178 -19.02 1.74 3.10
C ALA A 178 -18.66 0.66 2.04
N TYR A 179 -17.42 0.18 2.02
CA TYR A 179 -16.92 -0.88 1.13
C TYR A 179 -16.55 -2.16 1.90
N GLY A 180 -16.83 -2.23 3.20
CA GLY A 180 -16.52 -3.39 4.06
C GLY A 180 -15.10 -3.39 4.61
N HIS A 181 -14.32 -2.35 4.37
CA HIS A 181 -12.98 -2.19 4.90
C HIS A 181 -13.03 -1.61 6.32
N ARG A 182 -12.71 -2.42 7.33
CA ARG A 182 -12.59 -1.98 8.73
C ARG A 182 -11.44 -0.99 8.89
N ARG A 183 -11.62 0.12 9.63
CA ARG A 183 -10.52 1.08 9.88
C ARG A 183 -9.33 0.38 10.53
N LEU A 184 -8.19 0.45 9.85
CA LEU A 184 -6.88 0.14 10.42
C LEU A 184 -6.18 1.46 10.80
N GLY A 185 -5.24 1.37 11.73
CA GLY A 185 -4.48 2.51 12.26
C GLY A 185 -4.47 2.52 13.78
N GLY A 186 -3.37 2.99 14.37
CA GLY A 186 -3.18 3.00 15.83
C GLY A 186 -2.20 1.96 16.33
N ILE A 187 -1.80 1.00 15.48
CA ILE A 187 -0.79 0.01 15.84
C ILE A 187 0.54 0.67 16.20
N GLY A 188 0.91 1.80 15.60
CA GLY A 188 2.12 2.54 15.95
C GLY A 188 2.03 3.16 17.35
N GLU A 189 0.87 3.68 17.73
CA GLU A 189 0.64 4.25 19.07
C GLU A 189 0.65 3.16 20.14
N GLU A 190 -0.09 2.07 19.90
CA GLU A 190 -0.10 0.88 20.77
C GLU A 190 1.31 0.28 20.94
N THR A 191 2.04 0.13 19.84
CA THR A 191 3.44 -0.33 19.86
C THR A 191 4.28 0.62 20.71
N GLY A 192 4.12 1.93 20.54
CA GLY A 192 4.85 2.92 21.32
C GLY A 192 4.58 2.83 22.83
N GLU A 193 3.32 2.61 23.24
CA GLU A 193 2.99 2.41 24.66
C GLU A 193 3.62 1.16 25.24
N ILE A 194 3.61 0.05 24.50
CA ILE A 194 4.22 -1.21 24.91
C ILE A 194 5.74 -1.05 25.01
N LEU A 195 6.38 -0.43 24.01
CA LEU A 195 7.81 -0.18 24.03
C LEU A 195 8.20 0.70 25.23
N LYS A 196 7.44 1.76 25.54
CA LYS A 196 7.67 2.59 26.73
C LYS A 196 7.61 1.78 28.03
N LYS A 197 6.64 0.88 28.16
CA LYS A 197 6.52 0.00 29.35
C LYS A 197 7.70 -0.99 29.45
N LEU A 198 8.17 -1.52 28.33
CA LEU A 198 9.24 -2.51 28.28
C LEU A 198 10.64 -1.91 28.46
N THR A 199 10.87 -0.70 27.94
CA THR A 199 12.21 -0.09 27.92
C THR A 199 12.39 1.03 28.94
N GLY A 200 11.29 1.66 29.38
CA GLY A 200 11.32 2.88 30.20
C GLY A 200 11.65 4.16 29.42
N GLU A 201 11.80 4.07 28.10
CA GLU A 201 12.17 5.19 27.24
C GLU A 201 10.94 5.94 26.71
N ASP A 202 11.08 7.25 26.51
CA ASP A 202 10.03 8.03 25.87
C ASP A 202 9.94 7.73 24.36
N VAL A 203 8.70 7.69 23.87
CA VAL A 203 8.39 7.34 22.49
C VAL A 203 7.72 8.51 21.78
N LEU A 204 8.27 8.87 20.61
CA LEU A 204 7.66 9.78 19.64
C LEU A 204 6.87 8.94 18.63
N ASN A 205 5.54 8.93 18.76
CA ASN A 205 4.66 8.31 17.78
C ASN A 205 4.28 9.34 16.71
N GLN A 206 4.46 8.99 15.45
CA GLN A 206 4.01 9.82 14.33
C GLN A 206 3.30 8.96 13.29
N ARG A 207 2.02 9.24 13.07
CA ARG A 207 1.26 8.70 11.95
C ARG A 207 1.39 9.65 10.76
N LEU A 208 1.91 9.16 9.63
CA LEU A 208 2.04 10.01 8.42
C LEU A 208 0.74 10.06 7.62
N SER A 209 -0.01 8.94 7.55
CA SER A 209 -1.29 8.80 6.85
C SER A 209 -1.44 9.73 5.64
N TYR A 210 -2.42 10.66 5.69
CA TYR A 210 -2.82 11.48 4.56
C TYR A 210 -1.69 12.31 3.96
N LEU A 211 -0.64 12.64 4.71
CA LEU A 211 0.50 13.39 4.20
C LEU A 211 1.27 12.65 3.10
N MET A 212 1.25 11.31 3.10
CA MET A 212 1.91 10.50 2.08
C MET A 212 1.14 10.45 0.77
N ARG A 213 -0.20 10.60 0.82
CA ARG A 213 -1.09 10.54 -0.36
C ARG A 213 -1.58 11.90 -0.85
N SER A 214 -1.07 12.98 -0.27
CA SER A 214 -1.47 14.36 -0.59
C SER A 214 -0.30 15.13 -1.17
N GLY A 215 -0.59 16.01 -2.14
CA GLY A 215 0.40 16.89 -2.76
C GLY A 215 0.68 16.53 -4.21
N ALA A 216 1.67 17.22 -4.79
CA ALA A 216 2.09 16.98 -6.17
C ALA A 216 2.82 15.62 -6.30
N PRO A 217 2.60 14.89 -7.42
CA PRO A 217 3.35 13.67 -7.71
C PRO A 217 4.82 13.99 -7.97
N ASP A 218 5.70 13.02 -7.67
CA ASP A 218 7.10 13.12 -8.04
C ASP A 218 7.33 12.83 -9.53
N SER A 219 8.58 13.01 -9.98
CA SER A 219 8.93 12.86 -11.40
C SER A 219 8.71 11.45 -11.94
N LEU A 220 8.87 10.43 -11.09
CA LEU A 220 8.75 9.03 -11.49
C LEU A 220 7.28 8.64 -11.65
N ASP A 221 6.44 9.04 -10.69
CA ASP A 221 5.00 8.85 -10.78
C ASP A 221 4.40 9.60 -11.98
N LEU A 222 4.85 10.83 -12.25
CA LEU A 222 4.44 11.58 -13.44
C LEU A 222 4.81 10.84 -14.73
N MET A 223 6.04 10.38 -14.85
CA MET A 223 6.52 9.66 -16.02
C MET A 223 5.74 8.37 -16.25
N VAL A 224 5.55 7.56 -15.20
CA VAL A 224 4.79 6.30 -15.32
C VAL A 224 3.33 6.57 -15.62
N ALA A 225 2.69 7.55 -14.97
CA ALA A 225 1.29 7.89 -15.24
C ALA A 225 1.06 8.33 -16.69
N VAL A 226 1.93 9.18 -17.24
CA VAL A 226 1.85 9.62 -18.64
C VAL A 226 2.03 8.43 -19.59
N ASN A 227 3.01 7.57 -19.32
CA ASN A 227 3.27 6.40 -20.18
C ASN A 227 2.13 5.36 -20.10
N TYR A 228 1.59 5.09 -18.91
CA TYR A 228 0.42 4.23 -18.74
C TYR A 228 -0.81 4.77 -19.47
N ALA A 229 -1.04 6.09 -19.43
CA ALA A 229 -2.11 6.72 -20.20
C ALA A 229 -1.90 6.54 -21.72
N ASN A 230 -0.69 6.80 -22.23
CA ASN A 230 -0.38 6.58 -23.65
C ASN A 230 -0.60 5.13 -24.07
N MET A 231 -0.14 4.16 -23.25
CA MET A 231 -0.35 2.73 -23.52
C MET A 231 -1.82 2.34 -23.53
N ALA A 232 -2.63 2.88 -22.61
CA ALA A 232 -4.05 2.62 -22.58
C ALA A 232 -4.75 3.15 -23.84
N ILE A 233 -4.34 4.32 -24.34
CA ILE A 233 -4.83 4.86 -25.62
C ILE A 233 -4.35 4.01 -26.80
N ASP A 234 -3.09 3.58 -26.83
CA ASP A 234 -2.58 2.70 -27.89
C ASP A 234 -3.33 1.37 -27.97
N LEU A 235 -3.71 0.80 -26.81
CA LEU A 235 -4.53 -0.42 -26.74
C LEU A 235 -5.95 -0.17 -27.24
N PHE A 236 -6.54 0.97 -26.86
CA PHE A 236 -7.87 1.37 -27.34
C PHE A 236 -7.90 1.53 -28.85
N LEU A 237 -6.93 2.23 -29.44
CA LEU A 237 -6.81 2.42 -30.89
C LEU A 237 -6.57 1.11 -31.67
N LYS A 238 -6.14 0.04 -30.98
CA LYS A 238 -5.94 -1.30 -31.54
C LYS A 238 -7.11 -2.25 -31.23
N ASP A 239 -8.22 -1.75 -30.71
CA ASP A 239 -9.38 -2.54 -30.28
C ASP A 239 -8.99 -3.68 -29.31
N THR A 240 -7.96 -3.47 -28.49
CA THR A 240 -7.43 -4.48 -27.58
C THR A 240 -7.91 -4.19 -26.15
N PHE A 241 -8.90 -4.96 -25.70
CA PHE A 241 -9.55 -4.79 -24.40
C PHE A 241 -9.25 -5.94 -23.43
N GLY A 242 -9.66 -5.80 -22.18
CA GLY A 242 -9.40 -6.78 -21.13
C GLY A 242 -7.95 -6.79 -20.67
N ARG A 243 -7.28 -5.64 -20.77
CA ARG A 243 -5.85 -5.47 -20.46
C ARG A 243 -5.66 -4.56 -19.26
N LEU A 244 -4.61 -4.84 -18.49
CA LEU A 244 -4.07 -3.98 -17.45
C LEU A 244 -2.69 -3.50 -17.93
N VAL A 245 -2.48 -2.18 -18.02
CA VAL A 245 -1.14 -1.65 -18.26
C VAL A 245 -0.27 -1.89 -17.03
N ALA A 246 0.99 -2.23 -17.23
CA ALA A 246 1.87 -2.70 -16.18
C ALA A 246 3.32 -2.34 -16.45
N LEU A 247 4.14 -2.46 -15.41
CA LEU A 247 5.58 -2.45 -15.50
C LEU A 247 6.06 -3.81 -15.01
N ASN A 248 6.89 -4.48 -15.79
CA ASN A 248 7.44 -5.79 -15.43
C ASN A 248 8.92 -5.82 -15.80
N ARG A 249 9.77 -6.12 -14.82
CA ARG A 249 11.23 -6.16 -14.97
C ARG A 249 11.81 -4.86 -15.55
N GLY A 250 11.27 -3.72 -15.12
CA GLY A 250 11.74 -2.41 -15.60
C GLY A 250 11.22 -2.03 -17.00
N THR A 251 10.33 -2.82 -17.59
CA THR A 251 9.79 -2.57 -18.94
C THR A 251 8.30 -2.34 -18.90
N TYR A 252 7.82 -1.37 -19.68
CA TYR A 252 6.39 -1.12 -19.88
C TYR A 252 5.78 -2.27 -20.68
N THR A 253 4.68 -2.82 -20.18
CA THR A 253 3.96 -3.93 -20.81
C THR A 253 2.48 -3.87 -20.46
N ASP A 254 1.69 -4.81 -20.96
CA ASP A 254 0.31 -4.99 -20.59
C ASP A 254 0.04 -6.48 -20.36
N ILE A 255 -0.85 -6.78 -19.41
CA ILE A 255 -1.18 -8.14 -18.99
C ILE A 255 -2.69 -8.35 -18.99
N PRO A 256 -3.19 -9.60 -19.01
CA PRO A 256 -4.61 -9.85 -18.92
C PRO A 256 -5.20 -9.26 -17.63
N LEU A 257 -6.30 -8.53 -17.74
CA LEU A 257 -6.98 -7.91 -16.59
C LEU A 257 -7.45 -8.96 -15.57
N SER A 258 -7.72 -10.19 -16.02
CA SER A 258 -8.08 -11.31 -15.16
C SER A 258 -7.03 -11.66 -14.10
N ILE A 259 -5.79 -11.16 -14.23
CA ILE A 259 -4.73 -11.38 -13.23
C ILE A 259 -5.12 -10.84 -11.84
N ILE A 260 -5.94 -9.78 -11.79
CA ILE A 260 -6.35 -9.09 -10.55
C ILE A 260 -7.06 -10.03 -9.58
N THR A 261 -7.86 -10.97 -10.08
CA THR A 261 -8.57 -11.95 -9.23
C THR A 261 -7.74 -13.20 -8.93
N THR A 262 -6.53 -13.34 -9.47
CA THR A 262 -5.72 -14.57 -9.32
C THR A 262 -4.74 -14.53 -8.14
N GLY A 263 -4.47 -13.36 -7.57
CA GLY A 263 -3.48 -13.23 -6.51
C GLY A 263 -3.43 -11.85 -5.88
N GLN A 264 -2.63 -11.72 -4.84
CA GLN A 264 -2.31 -10.46 -4.16
C GLN A 264 -0.81 -10.25 -4.22
N LYS A 265 -0.37 -9.03 -4.49
CA LYS A 265 1.05 -8.67 -4.35
C LYS A 265 1.36 -8.41 -2.87
N ARG A 266 2.45 -8.99 -2.40
CA ARG A 266 2.98 -8.84 -1.04
C ARG A 266 4.51 -8.85 -1.07
N VAL A 267 5.13 -8.29 -0.03
CA VAL A 267 6.59 -8.31 0.13
C VAL A 267 7.12 -9.74 0.03
N ASP A 268 8.13 -9.95 -0.82
CA ASP A 268 8.93 -11.18 -0.76
C ASP A 268 9.80 -11.16 0.52
N VAL A 269 9.24 -11.70 1.59
CA VAL A 269 9.87 -11.73 2.92
C VAL A 269 11.21 -12.45 2.89
N ARG A 270 11.35 -13.53 2.11
CA ARG A 270 12.59 -14.33 2.10
C ARG A 270 13.75 -13.54 1.51
N GLU A 271 13.41 -12.76 0.49
CA GLU A 271 14.40 -12.08 -0.32
C GLU A 271 14.69 -10.66 0.16
N LEU A 272 13.66 -9.93 0.61
CA LEU A 272 13.75 -8.50 0.89
C LEU A 272 13.70 -8.14 2.38
N TYR A 273 13.46 -9.09 3.28
CA TYR A 273 13.27 -8.80 4.70
C TYR A 273 13.97 -9.79 5.63
N ASP A 274 14.56 -9.27 6.71
CA ASP A 274 15.17 -10.08 7.77
C ASP A 274 14.19 -10.20 8.94
N VAL A 275 13.49 -11.33 9.05
CA VAL A 275 12.53 -11.62 10.13
C VAL A 275 13.23 -11.67 11.51
N GLY A 276 14.51 -12.04 11.53
CA GLY A 276 15.31 -12.09 12.75
C GLY A 276 15.57 -10.70 13.32
N GLU A 277 15.84 -9.74 12.44
CA GLU A 277 16.28 -8.39 12.81
C GLU A 277 15.23 -7.31 12.54
N TYR A 278 14.07 -7.63 11.97
CA TYR A 278 13.06 -6.66 11.54
C TYR A 278 13.63 -5.51 10.71
N ARG A 279 14.34 -5.84 9.62
CA ARG A 279 14.98 -4.85 8.75
C ARG A 279 14.94 -5.26 7.29
N PRO A 280 15.00 -4.30 6.35
CA PRO A 280 15.17 -4.60 4.93
C PRO A 280 16.48 -5.36 4.66
N LYS A 281 16.41 -6.35 3.78
CA LYS A 281 17.51 -7.23 3.35
C LYS A 281 17.84 -7.00 1.86
N VAL A 282 18.11 -5.75 1.48
CA VAL A 282 18.34 -5.37 0.07
C VAL A 282 19.85 -5.31 -0.25
N MET A 283 20.57 -6.41 -0.04
CA MET A 283 22.04 -6.46 -0.24
C MET A 283 22.45 -6.95 -1.63
N HIS A 284 21.67 -7.85 -2.25
CA HIS A 284 22.00 -8.47 -3.53
C HIS A 284 21.01 -8.04 -4.61
N VAL A 285 21.28 -6.91 -5.28
CA VAL A 285 20.35 -6.32 -6.25
C VAL A 285 20.54 -6.82 -7.69
N SER A 286 21.59 -7.59 -7.97
CA SER A 286 21.84 -8.11 -9.32
C SER A 286 20.67 -8.97 -9.81
N GLY A 287 20.11 -8.62 -10.97
CA GLY A 287 18.98 -9.32 -11.58
C GLY A 287 17.60 -8.96 -11.03
N LYS A 288 17.49 -8.03 -10.07
CA LYS A 288 16.20 -7.55 -9.55
C LYS A 288 15.64 -6.39 -10.39
N PRO A 289 14.31 -6.26 -10.49
CA PRO A 289 13.70 -5.04 -11.01
C PRO A 289 14.05 -3.83 -10.12
N MET A 290 14.06 -2.64 -10.73
CA MET A 290 14.37 -1.38 -10.06
C MET A 290 13.45 -1.10 -8.86
N PHE A 291 12.17 -1.44 -8.98
CA PHE A 291 11.18 -1.23 -7.92
C PHE A 291 11.13 -2.35 -6.89
N LEU A 292 12.00 -3.36 -7.02
CA LEU A 292 11.85 -4.64 -6.35
C LEU A 292 10.50 -5.30 -6.78
N TYR A 293 10.24 -6.54 -6.38
CA TYR A 293 9.15 -7.35 -6.96
C TYR A 293 7.75 -6.73 -6.80
#